data_AF-A0A6A6J5H4-F1
#
_entry.id   AF-A0A6A6J5H4-F1
#
_cell.length_a   1.000
_cell.length_b   1.000
_cell.length_c   1.000
_cell.angle_alpha   90.00
_cell.angle_beta   90.00
_cell.angle_gamma   90.00
#
_symmetry.space_group_name_H-M   'P 1'
#
loop_
_entity.id
_entity.type
_entity.pdbx_description
1 polymer ?
#
loop_
_entity_poly.entity_id
_entity_poly.type
_entity_poly.pdbx_seq_one_letter_code
_entity_poly.pdbx_strand_id
1 'polypeptide(L)'
;MHVDMGPHNIIVSSETNPEIQAVIDWEFVASAPYASLHRTIEMLFHKPAPNGFGPEYEDADELREAFWATIPDRKQRDQSEWFRFGLFMKSEWRPKDVPKDKMQNFWTDNIRVVGDILNKYA
;
A
#
# COMPACT_ATOMS: atom_id res chain seq x y z
N MET A 1 -9.49 -1.82 -10.89
CA MET A 1 -8.11 -1.32 -10.72
C MET A 1 -7.60 -0.93 -12.08
N HIS A 2 -6.94 0.23 -12.18
CA HIS A 2 -6.22 0.64 -13.38
C HIS A 2 -4.96 -0.22 -13.51
N VAL A 3 -4.90 -1.08 -14.53
CA VAL A 3 -3.86 -2.12 -14.65
C VAL A 3 -2.54 -1.54 -15.14
N ASP A 4 -2.60 -0.49 -15.94
CA ASP A 4 -1.41 0.22 -16.44
C ASP A 4 -1.17 1.52 -15.65
N MET A 5 -1.21 1.43 -14.32
CA MET A 5 -1.09 2.62 -13.49
C MET A 5 0.39 3.05 -13.39
N GLY A 6 0.78 4.04 -14.20
CA GLY A 6 2.09 4.69 -14.17
C GLY A 6 2.00 6.21 -14.16
N PRO A 7 3.12 6.93 -13.94
CA PRO A 7 3.13 8.40 -13.90
C PRO A 7 2.58 9.06 -15.18
N HIS A 8 2.70 8.38 -16.32
CA HIS A 8 2.18 8.83 -17.60
C HIS A 8 0.64 8.85 -17.67
N ASN A 9 -0.04 8.13 -16.77
CA ASN A 9 -1.51 8.06 -16.67
C ASN A 9 -2.10 8.91 -15.52
N ILE A 10 -1.27 9.77 -14.91
CA ILE A 10 -1.64 10.65 -13.80
C ILE A 10 -1.49 12.11 -14.24
N ILE A 11 -2.59 12.87 -14.20
CA ILE A 11 -2.59 14.32 -14.40
C ILE A 11 -2.46 15.01 -13.05
N VAL A 12 -1.47 15.90 -12.91
CA VAL A 12 -1.21 16.68 -11.70
C VAL A 12 -1.44 18.18 -11.94
N SER A 13 -1.80 18.90 -10.89
CA SER A 13 -1.93 20.36 -10.93
C SER A 13 -0.58 21.03 -11.18
N SER A 14 -0.54 22.00 -12.10
CA SER A 14 0.63 22.86 -12.33
C SER A 14 0.77 23.97 -11.28
N GLU A 15 -0.28 24.25 -10.51
CA GLU A 15 -0.34 25.37 -9.56
C GLU A 15 -0.14 24.92 -8.11
N THR A 16 -0.61 23.71 -7.78
CA THR A 16 -0.55 23.10 -6.46
C THR A 16 0.16 21.76 -6.55
N ASN A 17 1.49 21.81 -6.43
CA ASN A 17 2.31 20.61 -6.41
C ASN A 17 2.22 19.94 -5.01
N PRO A 18 1.82 18.66 -4.85
CA PRO A 18 1.35 17.70 -5.84
C PRO A 18 -0.11 17.25 -5.56
N GLU A 19 -1.08 17.91 -6.18
CA GLU A 19 -2.48 17.44 -6.19
C GLU A 19 -2.77 16.68 -7.50
N ILE A 20 -3.20 15.42 -7.40
CA ILE A 20 -3.64 14.62 -8.53
C ILE A 20 -5.02 15.12 -8.96
N GLN A 21 -5.14 15.60 -10.19
CA GLN A 21 -6.40 16.11 -10.75
C GLN A 21 -7.21 15.01 -11.44
N ALA A 22 -6.54 14.11 -12.16
CA ALA A 22 -7.20 13.02 -12.86
C ALA A 22 -6.28 11.81 -13.05
N VAL A 23 -6.90 10.64 -13.12
CA VAL A 23 -6.29 9.43 -13.68
C VAL A 23 -6.97 9.20 -15.02
N ILE A 24 -6.16 9.08 -16.07
CA ILE A 24 -6.63 8.90 -17.45
C ILE A 24 -6.32 7.47 -17.93
N ASP A 25 -6.69 7.15 -19.16
CA ASP A 25 -6.33 5.90 -19.83
C ASP A 25 -6.92 4.60 -19.23
N TRP A 26 -8.23 4.67 -18.95
CA TRP A 26 -9.01 3.56 -18.36
C TRP A 26 -9.29 2.38 -19.31
N GLU A 27 -8.55 2.21 -20.39
CA GLU A 27 -8.78 1.12 -21.34
C GLU A 27 -8.39 -0.26 -20.76
N PHE A 28 -7.43 -0.29 -19.82
CA PHE A 28 -7.03 -1.50 -19.12
C PHE A 28 -7.50 -1.49 -17.66
N VAL A 29 -8.72 -1.95 -17.45
CA VAL A 29 -9.33 -2.09 -16.10
C VAL A 29 -9.52 -3.56 -15.77
N ALA A 30 -8.99 -3.98 -14.62
CA ALA A 30 -9.24 -5.30 -14.05
C ALA A 30 -10.09 -5.21 -12.78
N SER A 31 -10.96 -6.20 -12.60
CA SER A 31 -11.49 -6.51 -11.27
C SER A 31 -10.37 -7.11 -10.44
N ALA A 32 -9.85 -6.32 -9.48
CA ALA A 32 -8.80 -6.75 -8.55
C ALA A 32 -9.32 -6.68 -7.11
N PRO A 33 -10.41 -7.41 -6.76
CA PRO A 33 -10.99 -7.39 -5.42
C PRO A 33 -9.98 -7.83 -4.37
N TYR A 34 -9.04 -8.71 -4.75
CA TYR A 34 -7.99 -9.19 -3.87
C TYR A 34 -6.95 -8.13 -3.50
N ALA A 35 -6.76 -7.08 -4.29
CA ALA A 35 -5.77 -6.04 -3.95
C ALA A 35 -6.23 -5.11 -2.82
N SER A 36 -7.52 -4.75 -2.82
CA SER A 36 -8.15 -4.08 -1.68
C SER A 36 -8.27 -5.02 -0.47
N LEU A 37 -8.60 -6.30 -0.70
CA LEU A 37 -8.63 -7.32 0.34
C LEU A 37 -7.24 -7.53 0.97
N HIS A 38 -6.18 -7.49 0.16
CA HIS A 38 -4.81 -7.67 0.61
C HIS A 38 -4.40 -6.63 1.63
N ARG A 39 -4.80 -5.35 1.46
CA ARG A 39 -4.55 -4.33 2.49
C ARG A 39 -5.22 -4.67 3.82
N THR A 40 -6.49 -5.09 3.78
CA THR A 40 -7.25 -5.46 4.99
C THR A 40 -6.74 -6.73 5.64
N ILE A 41 -6.38 -7.75 4.85
CA ILE A 41 -5.82 -9.00 5.34
C ILE A 41 -4.45 -8.76 5.98
N GLU A 42 -3.61 -7.93 5.36
CA GLU A 42 -2.27 -7.69 5.91
C GLU A 42 -2.31 -7.00 7.25
N MET A 43 -3.29 -6.14 7.52
CA MET A 43 -3.49 -5.58 8.86
C MET A 43 -3.70 -6.66 9.94
N LEU A 44 -4.09 -7.89 9.59
CA LEU A 44 -4.25 -9.00 10.55
C LEU A 44 -2.90 -9.56 11.01
N PHE A 45 -1.83 -9.37 10.24
CA PHE A 45 -0.49 -9.91 10.54
C PHE A 45 0.44 -8.86 11.20
N HIS A 46 -0.07 -7.66 11.43
CA HIS A 46 0.69 -6.57 12.04
C HIS A 46 0.07 -6.16 13.38
N LYS A 47 0.93 -5.74 14.32
CA LYS A 47 0.50 -5.12 15.56
C LYS A 47 -0.19 -3.77 15.27
N PRO A 48 -1.14 -3.33 16.12
CA PRO A 48 -1.80 -2.05 15.93
C PRO A 48 -0.81 -0.88 15.88
N ALA A 49 -0.94 -0.02 14.87
CA ALA A 49 -0.16 1.21 14.73
C ALA A 49 -1.02 2.34 14.16
N PRO A 50 -0.61 3.62 14.30
CA PRO A 50 -1.37 4.76 13.80
C PRO A 50 -1.67 4.72 12.29
N ASN A 51 -0.80 4.11 11.48
CA ASN A 51 -1.01 3.94 10.04
C ASN A 51 -1.67 2.58 9.67
N GLY A 52 -1.96 1.74 10.65
CA GLY A 52 -2.51 0.39 10.47
C GLY A 52 -1.48 -0.69 10.14
N PHE A 53 -0.18 -0.36 10.05
CA PHE A 53 0.90 -1.27 9.65
C PHE A 53 2.06 -1.21 10.66
N GLY A 54 1.80 -1.65 11.88
CA GLY A 54 2.82 -1.74 12.92
C GLY A 54 3.85 -2.83 12.62
N PRO A 55 4.73 -3.15 13.58
CA PRO A 55 5.61 -4.31 13.48
C PRO A 55 4.80 -5.58 13.23
N GLU A 56 5.33 -6.48 12.42
CA GLU A 56 4.75 -7.80 12.21
C GLU A 56 4.79 -8.62 13.52
N TYR A 57 3.86 -9.56 13.66
CA TYR A 57 3.96 -10.60 14.69
C TYR A 57 5.12 -11.55 14.37
N GLU A 58 5.68 -12.23 15.38
CA GLU A 58 6.80 -13.17 15.16
C GLU A 58 6.43 -14.27 14.15
N ASP A 59 5.19 -14.76 14.20
CA ASP A 59 4.69 -15.82 13.32
C ASP A 59 3.93 -15.28 12.09
N ALA A 60 4.09 -13.98 11.77
CA ALA A 60 3.33 -13.33 10.69
C ALA A 60 3.51 -14.02 9.34
N ASP A 61 4.74 -14.47 9.03
CA ASP A 61 5.04 -15.17 7.79
C ASP A 61 4.32 -16.53 7.70
N GLU A 62 4.32 -17.31 8.78
CA GLU A 62 3.65 -18.61 8.83
C GLU A 62 2.13 -18.45 8.72
N LEU A 63 1.55 -17.48 9.44
CA LEU A 63 0.12 -17.15 9.37
C LEU A 63 -0.29 -16.68 7.97
N ARG A 64 0.54 -15.85 7.33
CA ARG A 64 0.31 -15.35 5.97
C ARG A 64 0.39 -16.49 4.96
N GLU A 65 1.41 -17.33 5.05
CA GLU A 65 1.55 -18.54 4.23
C GLU A 65 0.34 -19.46 4.36
N ALA A 66 -0.07 -19.77 5.60
CA ALA A 66 -1.22 -20.62 5.88
C ALA A 66 -2.52 -20.02 5.35
N PHE A 67 -2.78 -18.74 5.61
CA PHE A 67 -3.96 -18.03 5.12
C PHE A 67 -4.06 -18.11 3.59
N TRP A 68 -3.00 -17.73 2.88
CA TRP A 68 -3.03 -17.70 1.41
C TRP A 68 -3.01 -19.09 0.78
N ALA A 69 -2.47 -20.11 1.46
CA ALA A 69 -2.54 -21.50 1.01
C ALA A 69 -3.97 -22.05 0.98
N THR A 70 -4.88 -21.49 1.78
CA THR A 70 -6.31 -21.89 1.76
C THR A 70 -7.09 -21.35 0.56
N ILE A 71 -6.54 -20.39 -0.20
CA ILE A 71 -7.23 -19.75 -1.33
C ILE A 71 -6.78 -20.41 -2.66
N PRO A 72 -7.68 -21.09 -3.40
CA PRO A 72 -7.36 -21.65 -4.71
C PRO A 72 -6.98 -20.54 -5.73
N ASP A 73 -6.10 -20.86 -6.69
CA ASP A 73 -5.67 -19.98 -7.81
C ASP A 73 -4.80 -18.74 -7.46
N ARG A 74 -3.80 -18.95 -6.60
CA ARG A 74 -2.81 -17.98 -6.03
C ARG A 74 -1.91 -17.18 -7.02
N LYS A 75 -2.16 -17.14 -8.33
CA LYS A 75 -1.22 -16.62 -9.35
C LYS A 75 -1.02 -15.08 -9.41
N GLN A 76 -1.50 -14.29 -8.45
CA GLN A 76 -1.40 -12.82 -8.47
C GLN A 76 -0.59 -12.21 -7.31
N ARG A 77 0.57 -12.80 -6.97
CA ARG A 77 1.43 -12.34 -5.86
C ARG A 77 2.12 -10.98 -6.14
N ASP A 78 2.52 -10.71 -7.39
CA ASP A 78 3.38 -9.54 -7.68
C ASP A 78 2.65 -8.19 -7.70
N GLN A 79 1.34 -8.16 -7.98
CA GLN A 79 0.60 -6.89 -8.04
C GLN A 79 0.35 -6.28 -6.65
N SER A 80 0.39 -7.11 -5.60
CA SER A 80 -0.06 -6.72 -4.27
C SER A 80 1.01 -5.94 -3.49
N GLU A 81 2.29 -6.17 -3.77
CA GLU A 81 3.43 -5.51 -3.13
C GLU A 81 3.68 -4.11 -3.71
N TRP A 82 3.64 -3.96 -5.03
CA TRP A 82 3.71 -2.65 -5.69
C TRP A 82 2.51 -1.75 -5.35
N PHE A 83 1.33 -2.34 -5.14
CA PHE A 83 0.18 -1.61 -4.61
C PHE A 83 0.44 -1.10 -3.18
N ARG A 84 1.05 -1.89 -2.29
CA ARG A 84 1.46 -1.41 -0.96
C ARG A 84 2.46 -0.26 -1.08
N PHE A 85 3.49 -0.40 -1.91
CA PHE A 85 4.46 0.66 -2.15
C PHE A 85 3.78 1.97 -2.58
N GLY A 86 2.88 1.93 -3.55
CA GLY A 86 2.11 3.09 -4.00
C GLY A 86 1.23 3.74 -2.92
N LEU A 87 0.70 2.96 -1.97
CA LEU A 87 -0.08 3.50 -0.85
C LEU A 87 0.78 4.31 0.14
N PHE A 88 1.99 3.84 0.45
CA PHE A 88 2.90 4.52 1.39
C PHE A 88 3.69 5.67 0.75
N MET A 89 3.78 5.67 -0.58
CA MET A 89 4.36 6.77 -1.35
C MET A 89 3.41 7.95 -1.56
N LYS A 90 2.14 7.86 -1.12
CA LYS A 90 1.22 9.00 -1.18
C LYS A 90 1.79 10.17 -0.38
N SER A 91 2.04 11.28 -1.07
CA SER A 91 2.55 12.53 -0.51
C SER A 91 1.46 13.28 0.26
N GLU A 92 0.85 12.65 1.27
CA GLU A 92 -0.05 13.35 2.18
C GLU A 92 0.77 13.96 3.32
N TRP A 93 1.28 15.18 3.14
CA TRP A 93 2.10 15.88 4.15
C TRP A 93 1.45 15.97 5.54
N ARG A 94 0.11 15.91 5.62
CA ARG A 94 -0.68 15.76 6.86
C ARG A 94 -1.93 14.91 6.62
N PRO A 95 -1.94 13.63 7.03
CA PRO A 95 -3.17 12.85 7.14
C PRO A 95 -4.14 13.59 8.08
N LYS A 96 -5.35 13.89 7.60
CA LYS A 96 -6.34 14.70 8.34
C LYS A 96 -6.83 14.00 9.62
N ASP A 97 -6.76 12.67 9.64
CA ASP A 97 -7.30 11.83 10.71
C ASP A 97 -6.25 11.36 11.72
N VAL A 98 -4.98 11.81 11.59
CA VAL A 98 -3.90 11.43 12.51
C VAL A 98 -3.63 12.56 13.52
N PRO A 99 -3.76 12.29 14.83
CA PRO A 99 -3.42 13.26 15.88
C PRO A 99 -1.97 13.75 15.77
N LYS A 100 -1.72 15.03 16.09
CA LYS A 100 -0.38 15.66 15.96
C LYS A 100 0.70 14.91 16.74
N ASP A 101 0.36 14.39 17.92
CA ASP A 101 1.23 13.61 18.79
C ASP A 101 1.61 12.24 18.21
N LYS A 102 0.81 11.71 17.28
CA LYS A 102 1.07 10.43 16.59
C LYS A 102 1.69 10.61 15.21
N MET A 103 1.82 11.83 14.73
CA MET A 103 2.30 12.15 13.38
C MET A 103 3.73 11.65 13.13
N GLN A 104 4.60 11.78 14.13
CA GLN A 104 5.98 11.29 14.01
C GLN A 104 6.02 9.77 13.84
N ASN A 105 5.25 9.04 14.66
CA ASN A 105 5.19 7.57 14.59
C ASN A 105 4.61 7.11 13.25
N PHE A 106 3.56 7.79 12.77
CA PHE A 106 2.97 7.52 11.45
C PHE A 106 4.01 7.60 10.32
N TRP A 107 4.84 8.65 10.30
CA TRP A 107 5.86 8.81 9.27
C TRP A 107 7.02 7.83 9.42
N THR A 108 7.46 7.56 10.65
CA THR A 108 8.48 6.53 10.93
C THR A 108 8.03 5.17 10.41
N ASP A 109 6.77 4.79 10.64
CA ASP A 109 6.23 3.51 10.17
C ASP A 109 6.15 3.47 8.63
N ASN A 110 5.76 4.56 7.96
CA ASN A 110 5.73 4.62 6.51
C ASN A 110 7.13 4.51 5.89
N ILE A 111 8.12 5.23 6.43
CA ILE A 111 9.51 5.16 5.98
C ILE A 111 10.06 3.74 6.13
N ARG A 112 9.77 3.09 7.26
CA ARG A 112 10.17 1.70 7.50
C ARG A 112 9.60 0.77 6.42
N VAL A 113 8.28 0.81 6.18
CA VAL A 113 7.63 -0.06 5.19
C VAL A 113 8.19 0.17 3.78
N VAL A 114 8.38 1.44 3.38
CA VAL A 114 8.98 1.76 2.07
C VAL A 114 10.43 1.28 1.99
N GLY A 115 11.21 1.47 3.05
CA GLY A 115 12.60 1.02 3.13
C GLY A 115 12.74 -0.51 3.05
N ASP A 116 11.88 -1.25 3.76
CA ASP A 116 11.85 -2.71 3.75
C ASP A 116 11.56 -3.25 2.32
N ILE A 117 10.62 -2.63 1.61
CA ILE A 117 10.31 -2.96 0.21
C ILE A 117 11.52 -2.66 -0.69
N LEU A 118 12.11 -1.47 -0.59
CA LEU A 118 13.27 -1.09 -1.42
C LEU A 118 14.47 -2.01 -1.20
N ASN A 119 14.77 -2.39 0.04
CA ASN A 119 15.86 -3.29 0.38
C ASN A 119 15.68 -4.70 -0.20
N LYS A 120 14.44 -5.16 -0.36
CA LYS A 120 14.13 -6.48 -0.92
C LYS A 120 14.43 -6.59 -2.43
N TYR A 121 14.45 -5.46 -3.14
CA TYR A 121 14.65 -5.39 -4.60
C TYR A 121 15.98 -4.73 -5.02
N ALA A 122 16.88 -4.45 -4.06
CA ALA A 122 18.23 -3.94 -4.30
C ALA A 122 19.24 -5.08 -4.50
#